data_AF-A0A7U7IB02-F1
#
_entry.id   AF-A0A7U7IB02-F1
#
_cell.length_a   1.000
_cell.length_b   1.000
_cell.length_c   1.000
_cell.angle_alpha   90.00
_cell.angle_beta   90.00
_cell.angle_gamma   90.00
#
_symmetry.space_group_name_H-M   'P 1'
#
loop_
_entity.id
_entity.type
_entity.pdbx_description
1 polymer ?
#
loop_
_entity_poly.entity_id
_entity_poly.type
_entity_poly.pdbx_seq_one_letter_code
_entity_poly.pdbx_strand_id
1 'polypeptide(L)'
;MPVFLLPDFIADLQDHNDANFARRVLQKTIKPDGSFRIDSDDHPYEGIDGAWIRYVSRQATAYRVIFLRKGENIYLFRAGEHSVENHLSKPGEGTIKAAVPVQEGDTEVSALTATIAAQQQLGTATPVISRFKRNIPPSQIHREIFSRRNLPHKDIWLITPSVDEELFAPTKSFGKLLLEQAEDGASVVIITAPPKNMNIEWMEKLAERNIGIYLYPQLNSKLYCFIFDNNRRYETGLLESEKYSSLILVGSSDLTAVGMAMGDQSFNEELCYSAPENEVSFVEDYVAELMLNSYELPDVRRLLARGQWQKLESRK
;
A
#
# COMPACT_ATOMS: atom_id res chain seq x y z
N MET A 1 27.57 -9.73 7.17
CA MET A 1 27.62 -8.48 7.97
C MET A 1 26.19 -8.22 8.38
N PRO A 2 25.83 -8.52 9.63
CA PRO A 2 24.46 -8.43 10.10
C PRO A 2 23.93 -7.00 9.97
N VAL A 3 22.74 -6.87 9.36
CA VAL A 3 22.07 -5.59 9.17
C VAL A 3 20.89 -5.50 10.12
N PHE A 4 20.68 -4.35 10.72
CA PHE A 4 19.56 -4.08 11.61
C PHE A 4 18.86 -2.80 11.15
N LEU A 5 17.53 -2.81 11.15
CA LEU A 5 16.70 -1.65 10.82
C LEU A 5 16.28 -0.96 12.11
N LEU A 6 16.66 0.29 12.30
CA LEU A 6 16.18 1.08 13.43
C LEU A 6 14.73 1.53 13.18
N PRO A 7 13.90 1.71 14.23
CA PRO A 7 12.52 2.17 14.09
C PRO A 7 12.37 3.44 13.26
N ASP A 8 13.26 4.42 13.45
CA ASP A 8 13.23 5.69 12.71
C ASP A 8 13.50 5.47 11.21
N PHE A 9 14.38 4.53 10.86
CA PHE A 9 14.61 4.15 9.47
C PHE A 9 13.37 3.52 8.85
N ILE A 10 12.65 2.66 9.59
CA ILE A 10 11.42 2.03 9.11
C ILE A 10 10.34 3.09 8.91
N ALA A 11 10.18 4.03 9.84
CA ALA A 11 9.24 5.14 9.73
C ALA A 11 9.56 6.01 8.51
N ASP A 12 10.83 6.37 8.30
CA ASP A 12 11.27 7.12 7.12
C ASP A 12 10.87 6.41 5.81
N LEU A 13 11.01 5.07 5.72
CA LEU A 13 10.60 4.31 4.53
C LEU A 13 9.08 4.31 4.31
N GLN A 14 8.29 4.34 5.38
CA GLN A 14 6.83 4.27 5.33
C GLN A 14 6.19 5.64 5.03
N ASP A 15 6.74 6.70 5.62
CA ASP A 15 6.16 8.04 5.60
C ASP A 15 6.62 8.90 4.41
N HIS A 16 7.61 8.42 3.64
CA HIS A 16 8.13 9.16 2.49
C HIS A 16 7.10 9.30 1.35
N ASN A 17 7.12 10.46 0.68
CA ASN A 17 6.14 10.80 -0.35
C ASN A 17 6.40 10.12 -1.72
N ASP A 18 7.66 9.78 -2.06
CA ASP A 18 8.00 9.04 -3.29
C ASP A 18 7.76 7.52 -3.11
N ALA A 19 6.87 6.94 -3.91
CA ALA A 19 6.55 5.50 -3.93
C ALA A 19 7.77 4.60 -4.23
N ASN A 20 8.76 5.10 -4.96
CA ASN A 20 9.97 4.37 -5.29
C ASN A 20 11.07 4.51 -4.24
N PHE A 21 10.89 5.38 -3.25
CA PHE A 21 11.90 5.70 -2.25
C PHE A 21 12.36 4.46 -1.50
N ALA A 22 11.41 3.75 -0.87
CA ALA A 22 11.74 2.60 -0.03
C ALA A 22 12.46 1.51 -0.84
N ARG A 23 11.98 1.24 -2.06
CA ARG A 23 12.60 0.29 -2.98
C ARG A 23 14.02 0.69 -3.34
N ARG A 24 14.24 1.95 -3.75
CA ARG A 24 15.57 2.46 -4.12
C ARG A 24 16.54 2.40 -2.95
N VAL A 25 16.09 2.79 -1.77
CA VAL A 25 16.87 2.74 -0.53
C VAL A 25 17.29 1.30 -0.24
N LEU A 26 16.34 0.37 -0.14
CA LEU A 26 16.62 -1.02 0.21
C LEU A 26 17.49 -1.73 -0.85
N GLN A 27 17.25 -1.52 -2.14
CA GLN A 27 18.09 -2.08 -3.21
C GLN A 27 19.53 -1.58 -3.16
N LYS A 28 19.73 -0.34 -2.69
CA LYS A 28 21.06 0.27 -2.60
C LYS A 28 21.77 -0.07 -1.29
N THR A 29 21.05 -0.42 -0.23
CA THR A 29 21.63 -0.72 1.10
C THR A 29 21.78 -2.21 1.39
N ILE A 30 20.85 -3.03 0.93
CA ILE A 30 20.77 -4.46 1.25
C ILE A 30 20.92 -5.28 -0.04
N LYS A 31 21.66 -6.38 0.04
CA LYS A 31 21.74 -7.39 -1.02
C LYS A 31 20.55 -8.36 -0.92
N PRO A 32 20.27 -9.16 -1.97
CA PRO A 32 19.20 -10.16 -1.91
C PRO A 32 19.38 -11.19 -0.78
N ASP A 33 20.63 -11.46 -0.37
CA ASP A 33 20.99 -12.35 0.74
C ASP A 33 20.80 -11.70 2.14
N GLY A 34 20.18 -10.52 2.23
CA GLY A 34 19.97 -9.79 3.48
C GLY A 34 21.23 -9.10 4.03
N SER A 35 22.40 -9.32 3.42
CA SER A 35 23.65 -8.69 3.86
C SER A 35 23.74 -7.23 3.42
N PHE A 36 24.55 -6.44 4.14
CA PHE A 36 24.83 -5.07 3.75
C PHE A 36 25.57 -5.03 2.41
N ARG A 37 25.06 -4.25 1.46
CA ARG A 37 25.80 -3.93 0.23
C ARG A 37 26.89 -2.94 0.59
N ILE A 38 28.15 -3.17 0.21
CA ILE A 38 29.22 -2.19 0.39
C ILE A 38 29.22 -1.27 -0.83
N ASP A 39 29.44 0.03 -0.64
CA ASP A 39 29.54 1.01 -1.71
C ASP A 39 30.82 1.86 -1.51
N SER A 40 31.54 2.16 -2.59
CA SER A 40 32.78 2.96 -2.54
C SER A 40 32.52 4.43 -2.25
N ASP A 41 31.30 4.90 -2.47
CA ASP A 41 30.89 6.28 -2.21
C ASP A 41 30.45 6.51 -0.74
N ASP A 42 30.45 5.45 0.08
CA ASP A 42 30.17 5.57 1.51
C ASP A 42 31.25 6.43 2.18
N HIS A 43 30.85 7.46 2.90
CA HIS A 43 31.77 8.32 3.66
C HIS A 43 31.26 8.59 5.08
N PRO A 44 32.14 8.96 6.02
CA PRO A 44 31.74 9.26 7.40
C PRO A 44 30.76 10.43 7.45
N TYR A 45 29.74 10.32 8.30
CA TYR A 45 28.81 11.40 8.60
C TYR A 45 29.33 12.22 9.79
N GLU A 46 29.43 13.53 9.62
CA GLU A 46 29.93 14.44 10.66
C GLU A 46 28.87 14.65 11.75
N GLY A 47 29.24 14.45 13.02
CA GLY A 47 28.37 14.71 14.18
C GLY A 47 27.88 13.46 14.93
N ILE A 48 27.99 12.27 14.35
CA ILE A 48 27.68 11.00 15.05
C ILE A 48 28.85 10.02 14.86
N ASP A 49 29.52 9.67 15.96
CA ASP A 49 30.63 8.72 15.91
C ASP A 49 30.18 7.33 15.42
N GLY A 50 30.94 6.80 14.45
CA GLY A 50 30.63 5.55 13.75
C GLY A 50 29.49 5.64 12.72
N ALA A 51 28.95 6.84 12.45
CA ALA A 51 27.95 7.04 11.41
C ALA A 51 28.59 7.23 10.04
N TRP A 52 27.93 6.68 9.03
CA TRP A 52 28.30 6.75 7.63
C TRP A 52 27.07 7.12 6.82
N ILE A 53 27.32 7.72 5.67
CA ILE A 53 26.29 8.13 4.75
C ILE A 53 26.50 7.51 3.38
N ARG A 54 25.39 7.04 2.81
CA ARG A 54 25.29 6.48 1.46
C ARG A 54 24.37 7.32 0.61
N TYR A 55 24.83 7.66 -0.59
CA TYR A 55 23.98 8.25 -1.63
C TYR A 55 23.18 7.17 -2.35
N VAL A 56 21.86 7.30 -2.35
CA VAL A 56 20.92 6.39 -3.03
C VAL A 56 20.57 6.90 -4.42
N SER A 57 20.40 8.22 -4.58
CA SER A 57 20.25 8.87 -5.88
C SER A 57 21.13 10.12 -5.97
N ARG A 58 21.53 10.49 -7.20
CA ARG A 58 22.24 11.74 -7.50
C ARG A 58 21.27 12.68 -8.23
N GLN A 59 21.43 14.00 -8.09
CA GLN A 59 20.57 15.06 -8.66
C GLN A 59 19.19 15.20 -8.00
N ALA A 60 18.12 15.57 -8.73
CA ALA A 60 16.92 16.28 -8.26
C ALA A 60 16.19 15.73 -7.01
N THR A 61 16.39 14.47 -6.61
CA THR A 61 15.82 13.88 -5.38
C THR A 61 16.84 13.59 -4.27
N ALA A 62 18.13 13.51 -4.60
CA ALA A 62 19.29 13.32 -3.71
C ALA A 62 19.04 12.49 -2.44
N TYR A 63 18.49 11.28 -2.58
CA TYR A 63 18.21 10.41 -1.44
C TYR A 63 19.47 9.90 -0.78
N ARG A 64 19.41 9.77 0.54
CA ARG A 64 20.53 9.33 1.38
C ARG A 64 20.07 8.40 2.46
N VAL A 65 20.99 7.55 2.85
CA VAL A 65 20.82 6.66 4.00
C VAL A 65 21.96 6.91 4.95
N ILE A 66 21.62 7.08 6.22
CA ILE A 66 22.58 7.21 7.31
C ILE A 66 22.53 5.91 8.09
N PHE A 67 23.70 5.30 8.28
CA PHE A 67 23.84 4.02 8.96
C PHE A 67 25.00 4.06 9.95
N LEU A 68 24.91 3.26 11.00
CA LEU A 68 25.95 3.15 12.03
C LEU A 68 26.73 1.86 11.85
N ARG A 69 28.06 1.95 11.90
CA ARG A 69 28.96 0.78 12.01
C ARG A 69 29.34 0.59 13.47
N LYS A 70 28.93 -0.54 14.06
CA LYS A 70 29.31 -0.92 15.42
C LYS A 70 29.91 -2.32 15.41
N GLY A 71 31.23 -2.40 15.39
CA GLY A 71 31.94 -3.67 15.15
C GLY A 71 31.59 -4.20 13.76
N GLU A 72 31.10 -5.43 13.69
CA GLU A 72 30.69 -6.10 12.44
C GLU A 72 29.23 -5.82 12.04
N ASN A 73 28.47 -5.13 12.90
CA ASN A 73 27.05 -4.87 12.72
C ASN A 73 26.79 -3.53 12.03
N ILE A 74 25.82 -3.52 11.11
CA ILE A 74 25.32 -2.34 10.43
C ILE A 74 23.91 -2.01 10.94
N TYR A 75 23.70 -0.80 11.43
CA TYR A 75 22.38 -0.32 11.83
C TYR A 75 21.91 0.77 10.86
N LEU A 76 20.90 0.50 10.03
CA LEU A 76 20.27 1.50 9.19
C LEU A 76 19.45 2.43 10.08
N PHE A 77 19.80 3.72 10.11
CA PHE A 77 19.30 4.67 11.09
C PHE A 77 18.26 5.62 10.52
N ARG A 78 18.57 6.28 9.40
CA ARG A 78 17.65 7.23 8.74
C ARG A 78 17.75 7.13 7.24
N ALA A 79 16.68 7.44 6.54
CA ALA A 79 16.66 7.58 5.09
C ALA A 79 15.83 8.81 4.70
N GLY A 80 16.25 9.54 3.67
CA GLY A 80 15.42 10.63 3.15
C GLY A 80 16.12 11.44 2.08
N GLU A 81 15.55 12.59 1.74
CA GLU A 81 16.21 13.62 0.91
C GLU A 81 17.39 14.28 1.64
N HIS A 82 18.01 15.30 1.04
CA HIS A 82 19.17 15.97 1.61
C HIS A 82 18.95 16.49 3.05
N SER A 83 17.70 16.85 3.38
CA SER A 83 17.31 17.38 4.69
C SER A 83 17.39 16.36 5.82
N VAL A 84 17.47 15.05 5.54
CA VAL A 84 17.55 14.02 6.58
C VAL A 84 18.78 14.19 7.45
N GLU A 85 19.85 14.81 6.93
CA GLU A 85 21.09 15.12 7.63
C GLU A 85 20.97 16.26 8.66
N ASN A 86 19.93 17.09 8.58
CA ASN A 86 19.87 18.32 9.36
C ASN A 86 19.58 18.00 10.84
N HIS A 87 20.53 18.34 11.72
CA HIS A 87 20.39 18.23 13.19
C HIS A 87 20.13 16.80 13.69
N LEU A 88 20.72 15.79 13.05
CA LEU A 88 20.60 14.42 13.53
C LEU A 88 21.32 14.23 14.87
N SER A 89 20.56 13.75 15.85
CA SER A 89 21.12 13.22 17.08
C SER A 89 21.39 11.73 16.94
N LYS A 90 22.41 11.25 17.67
CA LYS A 90 22.72 9.83 17.76
C LYS A 90 21.48 9.07 18.30
N PRO A 91 21.10 7.91 17.73
CA PRO A 91 19.98 7.15 18.24
C PRO A 91 20.25 6.74 19.69
N GLY A 92 19.22 6.87 20.54
CA GLY A 92 19.28 6.43 21.93
C GLY A 92 19.52 4.93 22.04
N GLU A 93 20.07 4.48 23.17
CA GLU A 93 20.33 3.04 23.39
C GLU A 93 19.06 2.19 23.30
N GLY A 94 17.90 2.75 23.68
CA GLY A 94 16.59 2.09 23.55
C GLY A 94 16.23 1.80 22.08
N THR A 95 16.52 2.72 21.17
CA THR A 95 16.25 2.58 19.73
C THR A 95 17.10 1.47 19.12
N ILE A 96 18.35 1.33 19.56
CA ILE A 96 19.25 0.26 19.11
C ILE A 96 18.81 -1.11 19.62
N LYS A 97 18.28 -1.18 20.84
CA LYS A 97 17.69 -2.42 21.39
C LYS A 97 16.41 -2.83 20.67
N ALA A 98 15.67 -1.87 20.13
CA ALA A 98 14.47 -2.09 19.34
C ALA A 98 14.76 -2.34 17.84
N ALA A 99 16.03 -2.42 17.44
CA ALA A 99 16.39 -2.61 16.04
C ALA A 99 15.98 -4.01 15.56
N VAL A 100 15.37 -4.05 14.37
CA VAL A 100 14.89 -5.29 13.76
C VAL A 100 16.01 -5.90 12.91
N PRO A 101 16.48 -7.13 13.19
CA PRO A 101 17.50 -7.76 12.36
C PRO A 101 16.94 -8.07 10.96
N VAL A 102 17.71 -7.70 9.94
CA VAL A 102 17.58 -8.24 8.59
C VAL A 102 18.19 -9.63 8.67
N GLN A 103 17.36 -10.65 8.61
CA GLN A 103 17.82 -12.03 8.68
C GLN A 103 18.69 -12.30 7.44
N GLU A 104 19.95 -12.74 7.67
CA GLU A 104 20.82 -13.21 6.61
C GLU A 104 20.08 -14.36 5.90
N GLY A 105 19.89 -14.20 4.60
CA GLY A 105 19.30 -15.21 3.75
C GLY A 105 20.28 -16.34 3.55
N ASP A 106 20.57 -17.11 4.60
CA ASP A 106 21.30 -18.36 4.48
C ASP A 106 20.67 -19.47 5.34
N THR A 107 20.41 -20.56 4.60
CA THR A 107 20.20 -21.96 5.01
C THR A 107 19.10 -22.35 6.00
N GLU A 108 18.60 -21.50 6.90
CA GLU A 108 17.42 -21.88 7.72
C GLU A 108 16.09 -21.50 7.07
N VAL A 109 16.05 -20.50 6.18
CA VAL A 109 14.90 -20.31 5.29
C VAL A 109 14.90 -21.38 4.20
N SER A 110 16.07 -21.90 3.78
CA SER A 110 16.15 -23.04 2.86
C SER A 110 15.87 -24.38 3.56
N ALA A 111 16.24 -24.54 4.84
CA ALA A 111 15.87 -25.70 5.64
C ALA A 111 14.42 -25.63 6.12
N LEU A 112 13.84 -24.46 6.42
CA LEU A 112 12.39 -24.31 6.58
C LEU A 112 11.70 -24.57 5.25
N THR A 113 12.20 -24.09 4.12
CA THR A 113 11.61 -24.39 2.81
C THR A 113 11.78 -25.86 2.40
N ALA A 114 12.87 -26.53 2.80
CA ALA A 114 13.11 -27.95 2.56
C ALA A 114 12.40 -28.85 3.58
N THR A 115 12.19 -28.39 4.81
CA THR A 115 11.34 -29.07 5.81
C THR A 115 9.88 -28.84 5.48
N ILE A 116 9.50 -27.69 4.90
CA ILE A 116 8.17 -27.41 4.34
C ILE A 116 7.98 -28.21 3.06
N ALA A 117 9.00 -28.39 2.20
CA ALA A 117 8.92 -29.25 1.02
C ALA A 117 8.90 -30.75 1.37
N ALA A 118 9.60 -31.17 2.44
CA ALA A 118 9.56 -32.53 2.96
C ALA A 118 8.30 -32.81 3.82
N GLN A 119 7.76 -31.81 4.52
CA GLN A 119 6.44 -31.86 5.20
C GLN A 119 5.27 -31.64 4.22
N GLN A 120 5.51 -31.12 3.02
CA GLN A 120 4.54 -31.15 1.93
C GLN A 120 4.47 -32.53 1.25
N GLN A 121 5.41 -33.44 1.56
CA GLN A 121 5.28 -34.86 1.27
C GLN A 121 4.78 -35.69 2.47
N LEU A 122 4.64 -35.09 3.66
CA LEU A 122 4.06 -35.71 4.86
C LEU A 122 3.12 -34.70 5.53
N GLY A 123 1.89 -34.67 5.02
CA GLY A 123 0.87 -33.65 5.28
C GLY A 123 0.85 -33.06 6.70
N THR A 124 1.32 -31.83 6.81
CA THR A 124 0.96 -30.92 7.90
C THR A 124 0.62 -29.57 7.31
N ALA A 125 -0.61 -29.13 7.59
CA ALA A 125 -1.28 -27.98 7.00
C ALA A 125 -0.46 -26.68 7.08
N THR A 126 -0.31 -26.01 5.93
CA THR A 126 0.08 -24.61 5.80
C THR A 126 -0.68 -23.77 6.82
N PRO A 127 -0.06 -22.82 7.56
CA PRO A 127 -0.83 -21.94 8.43
C PRO A 127 -1.89 -21.24 7.59
N VAL A 128 -3.16 -21.59 7.85
CA VAL A 128 -4.30 -21.05 7.13
C VAL A 128 -4.43 -19.59 7.54
N ILE A 129 -3.81 -18.69 6.77
CA ILE A 129 -4.07 -17.25 6.93
C ILE A 129 -5.56 -17.07 6.76
N SER A 130 -6.22 -16.59 7.82
CA SER A 130 -7.65 -16.35 7.79
C SER A 130 -7.98 -15.41 6.64
N ARG A 131 -8.94 -15.84 5.81
CA ARG A 131 -9.53 -14.97 4.78
C ARG A 131 -10.41 -13.89 5.40
N PHE A 132 -10.92 -14.09 6.61
CA PHE A 132 -11.62 -13.05 7.34
C PHE A 132 -10.64 -12.00 7.88
N LYS A 133 -10.94 -10.72 7.62
CA LYS A 133 -10.16 -9.52 7.97
C LYS A 133 -11.04 -8.60 8.81
N ARG A 134 -10.58 -8.23 9.99
CA ARG A 134 -11.28 -7.33 10.92
C ARG A 134 -10.70 -5.92 10.87
N ASN A 135 -11.49 -4.89 11.18
CA ASN A 135 -10.98 -3.52 11.36
C ASN A 135 -10.64 -3.18 12.83
N ILE A 136 -10.84 -4.10 13.78
CA ILE A 136 -10.44 -3.91 15.18
C ILE A 136 -8.90 -3.86 15.27
N PRO A 137 -8.30 -2.96 16.08
CA PRO A 137 -6.86 -2.88 16.25
C PRO A 137 -6.20 -4.22 16.59
N PRO A 138 -5.16 -4.64 15.83
CA PRO A 138 -4.63 -3.99 14.63
C PRO A 138 -5.51 -4.24 13.39
N SER A 139 -5.96 -3.15 12.73
CA SER A 139 -6.85 -3.22 11.56
C SER A 139 -6.21 -3.99 10.40
N GLN A 140 -6.79 -5.15 10.07
CA GLN A 140 -6.34 -6.00 8.98
C GLN A 140 -6.85 -5.49 7.63
N ILE A 141 -8.05 -4.89 7.59
CA ILE A 141 -8.66 -4.35 6.38
C ILE A 141 -7.81 -3.22 5.81
N HIS A 142 -7.47 -2.22 6.64
CA HIS A 142 -6.57 -1.14 6.27
C HIS A 142 -5.21 -1.68 5.81
N ARG A 143 -4.61 -2.60 6.57
CA ARG A 143 -3.30 -3.16 6.23
C ARG A 143 -3.31 -3.85 4.86
N GLU A 144 -4.32 -4.66 4.56
CA GLU A 144 -4.43 -5.37 3.28
C GLU A 144 -4.51 -4.40 2.10
N ILE A 145 -5.35 -3.37 2.19
CA ILE A 145 -5.54 -2.37 1.14
C ILE A 145 -4.27 -1.55 0.93
N PHE A 146 -3.69 -0.99 1.99
CA PHE A 146 -2.54 -0.07 1.87
C PHE A 146 -1.24 -0.81 1.52
N SER A 147 -1.12 -2.10 1.83
CA SER A 147 0.01 -2.91 1.38
C SER A 147 0.12 -3.02 -0.14
N ARG A 148 -0.95 -2.70 -0.87
CA ARG A 148 -1.00 -2.74 -2.34
C ARG A 148 -0.36 -1.53 -3.00
N ARG A 149 0.00 -0.47 -2.25
CA ARG A 149 0.54 0.78 -2.82
C ARG A 149 1.70 0.57 -3.79
N ASN A 150 2.64 -0.30 -3.41
CA ASN A 150 3.88 -0.51 -4.15
C ASN A 150 3.83 -1.72 -5.10
N LEU A 151 2.65 -2.28 -5.32
CA LEU A 151 2.45 -3.37 -6.26
C LEU A 151 1.88 -2.80 -7.57
N PRO A 152 2.35 -3.24 -8.74
CA PRO A 152 1.76 -2.85 -10.01
C PRO A 152 0.36 -3.47 -10.18
N HIS A 153 -0.64 -2.63 -10.40
CA HIS A 153 -2.00 -3.09 -10.71
C HIS A 153 -2.35 -2.84 -12.16
N LYS A 154 -3.14 -3.76 -12.73
CA LYS A 154 -3.80 -3.60 -14.01
C LYS A 154 -5.11 -2.85 -13.81
N ASP A 155 -5.88 -3.27 -12.81
CA ASP A 155 -7.18 -2.70 -12.48
C ASP A 155 -7.32 -2.52 -10.96
N ILE A 156 -7.96 -1.42 -10.56
CA ILE A 156 -8.36 -1.15 -9.18
C ILE A 156 -9.84 -0.80 -9.20
N TRP A 157 -10.67 -1.59 -8.53
CA TRP A 157 -12.11 -1.34 -8.41
C TRP A 157 -12.49 -1.14 -6.95
N LEU A 158 -13.07 0.02 -6.66
CA LEU A 158 -13.52 0.39 -5.33
C LEU A 158 -15.04 0.57 -5.36
N ILE A 159 -15.76 -0.35 -4.76
CA ILE A 159 -17.22 -0.33 -4.69
C ILE A 159 -17.61 -0.20 -3.22
N THR A 160 -18.30 0.87 -2.87
CA THR A 160 -18.78 1.12 -1.51
C THR A 160 -19.87 2.19 -1.53
N PRO A 161 -20.96 2.08 -0.74
CA PRO A 161 -22.00 3.11 -0.72
C PRO A 161 -21.53 4.44 -0.12
N SER A 162 -20.62 4.40 0.85
CA SER A 162 -20.13 5.58 1.55
C SER A 162 -18.63 5.75 1.32
N VAL A 163 -18.23 7.00 1.09
CA VAL A 163 -16.85 7.41 0.85
C VAL A 163 -16.58 8.71 1.59
N ASP A 164 -15.49 8.76 2.35
CA ASP A 164 -15.00 10.01 2.94
C ASP A 164 -14.09 10.75 1.96
N GLU A 165 -14.46 11.99 1.61
CA GLU A 165 -13.68 12.86 0.71
C GLU A 165 -12.22 13.01 1.16
N GLU A 166 -11.99 13.13 2.48
CA GLU A 166 -10.64 13.31 3.01
C GLU A 166 -9.73 12.13 2.68
N LEU A 167 -10.24 10.90 2.64
CA LEU A 167 -9.45 9.71 2.34
C LEU A 167 -8.87 9.77 0.92
N PHE A 168 -9.61 10.36 -0.01
CA PHE A 168 -9.26 10.48 -1.42
C PHE A 168 -8.49 11.76 -1.75
N ALA A 169 -8.22 12.60 -0.76
CA ALA A 169 -7.43 13.81 -0.97
C ALA A 169 -6.03 13.44 -1.52
N PRO A 170 -5.51 14.15 -2.56
CA PRO A 170 -4.21 13.84 -3.17
C PRO A 170 -3.01 13.90 -2.20
N THR A 171 -3.19 14.52 -1.04
CA THR A 171 -2.16 14.65 0.00
C THR A 171 -2.10 13.44 0.92
N LYS A 172 -3.16 12.65 1.01
CA LYS A 172 -3.29 11.49 1.90
C LYS A 172 -2.80 10.22 1.22
N SER A 173 -2.35 9.25 2.02
CA SER A 173 -1.71 8.02 1.52
C SER A 173 -2.60 7.20 0.58
N PHE A 174 -3.92 7.15 0.83
CA PHE A 174 -4.85 6.43 -0.03
C PHE A 174 -5.11 7.16 -1.35
N GLY A 175 -5.38 8.48 -1.30
CA GLY A 175 -5.46 9.31 -2.49
C GLY A 175 -4.20 9.23 -3.36
N LYS A 176 -3.01 9.29 -2.74
CA LYS A 176 -1.72 9.09 -3.43
C LYS A 176 -1.64 7.74 -4.12
N LEU A 177 -1.99 6.65 -3.42
CA LEU A 177 -2.00 5.30 -3.98
C LEU A 177 -2.81 5.26 -5.29
N LEU A 178 -4.03 5.79 -5.30
CA LEU A 178 -4.90 5.72 -6.47
C LEU A 178 -4.36 6.54 -7.64
N LEU A 179 -3.83 7.73 -7.35
CA LEU A 179 -3.25 8.61 -8.36
C LEU A 179 -1.97 8.02 -8.95
N GLU A 180 -1.06 7.51 -8.12
CA GLU A 180 0.18 6.85 -8.54
C GLU A 180 -0.14 5.65 -9.45
N GLN A 181 -1.14 4.84 -9.10
CA GLN A 181 -1.53 3.67 -9.91
C GLN A 181 -2.17 4.08 -11.23
N ALA A 182 -3.04 5.10 -11.24
CA ALA A 182 -3.61 5.65 -12.46
C ALA A 182 -2.54 6.25 -13.39
N GLU A 183 -1.57 7.00 -12.83
CA GLU A 183 -0.43 7.55 -13.55
C GLU A 183 0.48 6.46 -14.14
N ASP A 184 0.70 5.39 -13.37
CA ASP A 184 1.44 4.24 -13.84
C ASP A 184 0.66 3.48 -14.93
N GLY A 185 -0.64 3.73 -15.13
CA GLY A 185 -1.46 3.19 -16.22
C GLY A 185 -2.44 2.09 -15.81
N ALA A 186 -2.72 1.93 -14.51
CA ALA A 186 -3.79 1.07 -14.02
C ALA A 186 -5.16 1.71 -14.32
N SER A 187 -6.18 0.89 -14.60
CA SER A 187 -7.56 1.36 -14.66
C SER A 187 -8.13 1.47 -13.25
N VAL A 188 -8.37 2.70 -12.77
CA VAL A 188 -8.92 2.94 -11.42
C VAL A 188 -10.38 3.36 -11.54
N VAL A 189 -11.29 2.58 -10.94
CA VAL A 189 -12.73 2.84 -10.95
C VAL A 189 -13.28 2.88 -9.53
N ILE A 190 -14.10 3.88 -9.26
CA ILE A 190 -14.86 4.04 -8.01
C ILE A 190 -16.35 4.01 -8.35
N ILE A 191 -17.08 3.09 -7.73
CA ILE A 191 -18.54 3.00 -7.81
C ILE A 191 -19.09 3.27 -6.41
N THR A 192 -19.85 4.35 -6.26
CA THR A 192 -20.39 4.78 -4.96
C THR A 192 -21.85 5.20 -5.04
N ALA A 193 -22.54 5.26 -3.91
CA ALA A 193 -23.85 5.89 -3.88
C ALA A 193 -23.71 7.42 -4.05
N PRO A 194 -24.73 8.11 -4.59
CA PRO A 194 -24.75 9.57 -4.65
C PRO A 194 -24.59 10.20 -3.25
N PRO A 195 -23.71 11.20 -3.08
CA PRO A 195 -23.45 11.80 -1.79
C PRO A 195 -24.66 12.62 -1.29
N LYS A 196 -25.04 12.45 -0.02
CA LYS A 196 -26.22 13.11 0.58
C LYS A 196 -26.14 14.63 0.58
N ASN A 197 -24.94 15.18 0.69
CA ASN A 197 -24.70 16.63 0.66
C ASN A 197 -24.66 17.20 -0.77
N MET A 198 -24.84 16.35 -1.80
CA MET A 198 -24.76 16.70 -3.23
C MET A 198 -23.40 17.28 -3.66
N ASN A 199 -22.37 17.16 -2.82
CA ASN A 199 -21.03 17.64 -3.16
C ASN A 199 -20.31 16.59 -4.01
N ILE A 200 -20.11 16.91 -5.29
CA ILE A 200 -19.39 16.06 -6.25
C ILE A 200 -18.02 16.64 -6.63
N GLU A 201 -17.61 17.78 -6.07
CA GLU A 201 -16.40 18.51 -6.51
C GLU A 201 -15.13 17.65 -6.39
N TRP A 202 -15.00 16.90 -5.29
CA TRP A 202 -13.86 15.99 -5.10
C TRP A 202 -13.86 14.84 -6.11
N MET A 203 -15.03 14.34 -6.48
CA MET A 203 -15.17 13.27 -7.50
C MET A 203 -14.74 13.79 -8.87
N GLU A 204 -15.10 15.03 -9.20
CA GLU A 204 -14.70 15.69 -10.44
C GLU A 204 -13.17 15.85 -10.50
N LYS A 205 -12.53 16.26 -9.40
CA LYS A 205 -11.07 16.37 -9.30
C LYS A 205 -10.34 15.03 -9.49
N LEU A 206 -10.94 13.92 -9.07
CA LEU A 206 -10.39 12.59 -9.32
C LEU A 206 -10.58 12.18 -10.78
N ALA A 207 -11.75 12.46 -11.36
CA ALA A 207 -12.05 12.14 -12.76
C ALA A 207 -11.15 12.90 -13.75
N GLU A 208 -10.78 14.14 -13.44
CA GLU A 208 -9.77 14.90 -14.19
C GLU A 208 -8.40 14.21 -14.22
N ARG A 209 -8.14 13.28 -13.30
CA ARG A 209 -6.91 12.50 -13.18
C ARG A 209 -7.08 11.05 -13.66
N ASN A 210 -8.01 10.83 -14.59
CA ASN A 210 -8.30 9.53 -15.21
C ASN A 210 -8.83 8.45 -14.24
N ILE A 211 -9.42 8.83 -13.12
CA ILE A 211 -10.16 7.90 -12.26
C ILE A 211 -11.62 7.84 -12.71
N GLY A 212 -12.10 6.66 -13.07
CA GLY A 212 -13.50 6.45 -13.44
C GLY A 212 -14.40 6.56 -12.20
N ILE A 213 -15.41 7.43 -12.22
CA ILE A 213 -16.37 7.58 -11.12
C ILE A 213 -17.78 7.28 -11.62
N TYR A 214 -18.46 6.36 -10.94
CA TYR A 214 -19.81 5.90 -11.25
C TYR A 214 -20.70 6.02 -10.01
N LEU A 215 -21.87 6.62 -10.17
CA LEU A 215 -22.86 6.75 -9.09
C LEU A 215 -23.99 5.74 -9.27
N TYR A 216 -24.09 4.81 -8.32
CA TYR A 216 -25.13 3.78 -8.26
C TYR A 216 -26.08 4.03 -7.08
N PRO A 217 -27.33 4.48 -7.30
CA PRO A 217 -28.23 4.96 -6.25
C PRO A 217 -28.55 3.97 -5.13
N GLN A 218 -28.77 2.70 -5.48
CA GLN A 218 -29.14 1.65 -4.54
C GLN A 218 -27.94 0.77 -4.16
N LEU A 219 -26.75 1.36 -4.07
CA LEU A 219 -25.54 0.61 -3.76
C LEU A 219 -25.54 0.25 -2.28
N ASN A 220 -25.24 -1.00 -1.97
CA ASN A 220 -24.99 -1.44 -0.60
C ASN A 220 -23.77 -2.37 -0.48
N SER A 221 -23.34 -2.93 -1.61
CA SER A 221 -22.17 -3.78 -1.71
C SER A 221 -20.90 -3.03 -1.35
N LYS A 222 -20.01 -3.66 -0.59
CA LYS A 222 -18.61 -3.22 -0.44
C LYS A 222 -17.67 -4.28 -1.01
N LEU A 223 -16.89 -3.88 -2.01
CA LEU A 223 -15.96 -4.72 -2.74
C LEU A 223 -14.74 -3.87 -3.11
N TYR A 224 -13.55 -4.35 -2.75
CA TYR A 224 -12.28 -3.71 -3.03
C TYR A 224 -11.39 -4.67 -3.78
N CYS A 225 -11.02 -4.31 -5.00
CA CYS A 225 -10.23 -5.14 -5.90
C CYS A 225 -8.96 -4.41 -6.31
N PHE A 226 -7.84 -5.11 -6.19
CA PHE A 226 -6.53 -4.69 -6.69
C PHE A 226 -5.99 -5.84 -7.52
N ILE A 227 -6.16 -5.75 -8.84
CA ILE A 227 -5.82 -6.80 -9.79
C ILE A 227 -4.39 -6.59 -10.24
N PHE A 228 -3.52 -7.56 -9.96
CA PHE A 228 -2.11 -7.46 -10.27
C PHE A 228 -1.84 -7.48 -11.78
N ASP A 229 -0.91 -6.63 -12.24
CA ASP A 229 -0.49 -6.63 -13.65
C ASP A 229 0.67 -7.61 -13.89
N ASN A 230 0.34 -8.80 -14.39
CA ASN A 230 1.32 -9.83 -14.76
C ASN A 230 2.28 -9.39 -15.89
N ASN A 231 1.95 -8.37 -16.67
CA ASN A 231 2.78 -7.93 -17.80
C ASN A 231 3.82 -6.89 -17.39
N ARG A 232 3.67 -6.25 -16.23
CA ARG A 232 4.64 -5.29 -15.71
C ARG A 232 5.82 -6.02 -15.08
N ARG A 233 6.90 -6.11 -15.85
CA ARG A 233 8.18 -6.70 -15.44
C ARG A 233 8.80 -5.93 -14.28
N TYR A 234 8.45 -6.31 -13.06
CA TYR A 234 9.18 -5.96 -11.84
C TYR A 234 9.84 -7.20 -11.22
N GLU A 235 10.17 -8.21 -12.04
CA GLU A 235 10.80 -9.50 -11.68
C GLU A 235 12.25 -9.37 -11.14
N THR A 236 12.46 -8.54 -10.14
CA THR A 236 13.70 -8.51 -9.35
C THR A 236 13.31 -8.59 -7.89
N GLY A 237 13.12 -9.81 -7.37
CA GLY A 237 12.94 -10.03 -5.93
C GLY A 237 11.99 -11.17 -5.51
N LEU A 238 11.17 -11.71 -6.42
CA LEU A 238 10.37 -12.91 -6.12
C LEU A 238 11.21 -14.17 -6.39
N LEU A 239 11.14 -15.16 -5.50
CA LEU A 239 11.68 -16.50 -5.78
C LEU A 239 10.93 -17.14 -6.96
N GLU A 240 11.54 -18.09 -7.68
CA GLU A 240 11.00 -18.70 -8.93
C GLU A 240 9.58 -19.31 -8.84
N SER A 241 8.99 -19.38 -7.64
CA SER A 241 7.63 -19.86 -7.38
C SER A 241 6.68 -18.83 -6.74
N GLU A 242 7.17 -17.65 -6.38
CA GLU A 242 6.37 -16.62 -5.71
C GLU A 242 5.73 -15.69 -6.74
N LYS A 243 4.43 -15.45 -6.58
CA LYS A 243 3.69 -14.48 -7.38
C LYS A 243 3.03 -13.50 -6.43
N TYR A 244 3.04 -12.23 -6.81
CA TYR A 244 2.14 -11.27 -6.18
C TYR A 244 0.70 -11.69 -6.45
N SER A 245 -0.12 -11.64 -5.41
CA SER A 245 -1.53 -11.99 -5.48
C SER A 245 -2.38 -10.75 -5.66
N SER A 246 -3.40 -10.87 -6.51
CA SER A 246 -4.49 -9.90 -6.55
C SER A 246 -5.25 -9.90 -5.22
N LEU A 247 -5.77 -8.76 -4.82
CA LEU A 247 -6.64 -8.64 -3.65
C LEU A 247 -8.08 -8.52 -4.13
N ILE A 248 -8.94 -9.39 -3.63
CA ILE A 248 -10.40 -9.22 -3.68
C ILE A 248 -10.89 -9.23 -2.25
N LEU A 249 -11.47 -8.13 -1.80
CA LEU A 249 -11.97 -7.97 -0.44
C LEU A 249 -13.45 -7.58 -0.47
N VAL A 250 -14.31 -8.44 0.08
CA VAL A 250 -15.77 -8.22 0.16
C VAL A 250 -16.15 -8.16 1.63
N GLY A 251 -17.00 -7.21 2.03
CA GLY A 251 -17.40 -7.17 3.44
C GLY A 251 -18.35 -6.06 3.82
N SER A 252 -18.27 -5.65 5.08
CA SER A 252 -19.14 -4.65 5.70
C SER A 252 -18.51 -3.25 5.83
N SER A 253 -17.19 -3.14 5.72
CA SER A 253 -16.46 -1.88 5.88
C SER A 253 -16.65 -0.96 4.67
N ASP A 254 -17.10 0.29 4.90
CA ASP A 254 -17.10 1.37 3.92
C ASP A 254 -15.72 2.09 3.86
N LEU A 255 -15.40 2.77 2.75
CA LEU A 255 -14.19 3.62 2.61
C LEU A 255 -14.34 4.96 3.34
N THR A 256 -14.53 4.88 4.65
CA THR A 256 -14.60 6.00 5.59
C THR A 256 -13.53 5.84 6.66
N ALA A 257 -13.20 6.91 7.38
CA ALA A 257 -12.31 6.86 8.53
C ALA A 257 -12.78 5.83 9.56
N VAL A 258 -14.08 5.80 9.84
CA VAL A 258 -14.72 4.84 10.77
C VAL A 258 -14.64 3.41 10.23
N GLY A 259 -15.02 3.18 8.98
CA GLY A 259 -15.06 1.84 8.38
C GLY A 259 -13.67 1.20 8.29
N MET A 260 -12.65 2.01 7.99
CA MET A 260 -11.25 1.57 7.86
C MET A 260 -10.47 1.58 9.19
N ALA A 261 -11.10 2.05 10.28
CA ALA A 261 -10.48 2.27 11.59
C ALA A 261 -9.22 3.16 11.51
N MET A 262 -9.35 4.31 10.87
CA MET A 262 -8.31 5.33 10.76
C MET A 262 -8.54 6.47 11.77
N GLY A 263 -7.47 6.89 12.45
CA GLY A 263 -7.50 7.98 13.45
C GLY A 263 -7.97 7.53 14.84
N ASP A 264 -8.14 8.50 15.74
CA ASP A 264 -8.47 8.28 17.17
C ASP A 264 -9.99 8.20 17.46
N GLN A 265 -10.81 8.00 16.43
CA GLN A 265 -12.27 7.95 16.57
C GLN A 265 -12.76 6.58 17.02
N SER A 266 -13.96 6.53 17.63
CA SER A 266 -14.66 5.26 17.87
C SER A 266 -15.01 4.60 16.53
N PHE A 267 -14.48 3.41 16.28
CA PHE A 267 -14.74 2.62 15.07
C PHE A 267 -15.87 1.60 15.32
N ASN A 268 -16.66 1.35 14.28
CA ASN A 268 -17.59 0.22 14.25
C ASN A 268 -16.80 -1.07 14.04
N GLU A 269 -17.28 -2.18 14.59
CA GLU A 269 -16.72 -3.50 14.27
C GLU A 269 -17.15 -3.91 12.85
N GLU A 270 -16.17 -4.06 11.97
CA GLU A 270 -16.36 -4.46 10.57
C GLU A 270 -15.58 -5.73 10.24
N LEU A 271 -16.15 -6.53 9.33
CA LEU A 271 -15.59 -7.78 8.88
C LEU A 271 -15.61 -7.84 7.34
N CYS A 272 -14.46 -8.16 6.77
CA CYS A 272 -14.33 -8.46 5.35
C CYS A 272 -13.79 -9.88 5.15
N TYR A 273 -14.03 -10.43 3.97
CA TYR A 273 -13.55 -11.70 3.49
C TYR A 273 -12.68 -11.48 2.26
N SER A 274 -11.45 -11.99 2.32
CA SER A 274 -10.52 -12.01 1.20
C SER A 274 -10.88 -13.19 0.30
N ALA A 275 -11.52 -12.89 -0.82
CA ALA A 275 -11.97 -13.88 -1.77
C ALA A 275 -10.78 -14.42 -2.60
N PRO A 276 -10.85 -15.67 -3.07
CA PRO A 276 -9.86 -16.24 -3.99
C PRO A 276 -9.72 -15.44 -5.29
N GLU A 277 -8.51 -15.43 -5.86
CA GLU A 277 -8.25 -14.80 -7.16
C GLU A 277 -8.94 -15.50 -8.34
N ASN A 278 -9.34 -16.77 -8.21
CA ASN A 278 -10.10 -17.43 -9.27
C ASN A 278 -11.52 -16.85 -9.44
N GLU A 279 -11.97 -15.98 -8.52
CA GLU A 279 -13.25 -15.27 -8.60
C GLU A 279 -13.16 -13.94 -9.37
N VAL A 280 -11.98 -13.54 -9.89
CA VAL A 280 -11.80 -12.26 -10.61
C VAL A 280 -12.80 -12.12 -11.75
N SER A 281 -13.04 -13.18 -12.54
CA SER A 281 -13.97 -13.12 -13.68
C SER A 281 -15.41 -12.78 -13.26
N PHE A 282 -15.91 -13.40 -12.19
CA PHE A 282 -17.22 -13.07 -11.64
C PHE A 282 -17.28 -11.62 -11.13
N VAL A 283 -16.20 -11.17 -10.49
CA VAL A 283 -16.07 -9.79 -9.99
C VAL A 283 -16.05 -8.78 -11.15
N GLU A 284 -15.34 -9.07 -12.23
CA GLU A 284 -15.31 -8.25 -13.46
C GLU A 284 -16.72 -8.08 -14.04
N ASP A 285 -17.46 -9.18 -14.19
CA ASP A 285 -18.84 -9.16 -14.69
C ASP A 285 -19.74 -8.30 -13.78
N TYR A 286 -19.61 -8.46 -12.46
CA TYR A 286 -20.38 -7.68 -11.48
C TYR A 286 -20.03 -6.17 -11.52
N VAL A 287 -18.75 -5.82 -11.63
CA VAL A 287 -18.28 -4.44 -11.78
C VAL A 287 -18.85 -3.83 -13.07
N ALA A 288 -18.78 -4.57 -14.18
CA ALA A 288 -19.31 -4.13 -15.47
C ALA A 288 -20.83 -3.90 -15.42
N GLU A 289 -21.58 -4.79 -14.77
CA GLU A 289 -23.03 -4.62 -14.56
C GLU A 289 -23.33 -3.36 -13.74
N LEU A 290 -22.59 -3.12 -12.65
CA LEU A 290 -22.76 -1.90 -11.87
C LEU A 290 -22.45 -0.65 -12.69
N MET A 291 -21.36 -0.63 -13.46
CA MET A 291 -20.99 0.49 -14.31
C MET A 291 -22.08 0.79 -15.36
N LEU A 292 -22.59 -0.25 -16.05
CA LEU A 292 -23.65 -0.12 -17.05
C LEU A 292 -24.95 0.49 -16.49
N ASN A 293 -25.24 0.19 -15.22
CA ASN A 293 -26.45 0.66 -14.54
C ASN A 293 -26.24 1.93 -13.70
N SER A 294 -25.00 2.42 -13.61
CA SER A 294 -24.65 3.64 -12.88
C SER A 294 -24.83 4.89 -13.73
N TYR A 295 -24.71 6.05 -13.08
CA TYR A 295 -24.57 7.35 -13.73
C TYR A 295 -23.11 7.77 -13.75
N GLU A 296 -22.62 8.23 -14.90
CA GLU A 296 -21.31 8.87 -15.00
C GLU A 296 -21.39 10.32 -14.50
N LEU A 297 -20.26 10.86 -14.03
CA LEU A 297 -20.20 12.23 -13.51
C LEU A 297 -20.76 13.31 -14.44
N PRO A 298 -20.56 13.29 -15.78
CA PRO A 298 -21.17 14.27 -16.67
C PRO A 298 -22.71 14.29 -16.61
N ASP A 299 -23.35 13.13 -16.46
CA ASP A 299 -24.80 13.02 -16.33
C ASP A 299 -25.27 13.46 -14.95
N VAL A 300 -24.51 13.11 -13.90
CA VAL A 300 -24.75 13.58 -12.53
C VAL A 300 -24.70 15.10 -12.46
N ARG A 301 -23.67 15.72 -13.05
CA ARG A 301 -23.52 17.18 -13.14
C ARG A 301 -24.72 17.82 -13.84
N ARG A 302 -25.19 17.22 -14.94
CA ARG A 302 -26.36 17.69 -15.68
C ARG A 302 -27.63 17.61 -14.83
N LEU A 303 -27.81 16.54 -14.04
CA LEU A 303 -28.95 16.39 -13.15
C LEU A 303 -28.90 17.40 -11.99
N LEU A 304 -27.71 17.60 -11.40
CA LEU A 304 -27.49 18.58 -10.34
C LEU A 304 -27.80 20.01 -10.84
N ALA A 305 -27.26 20.40 -12.00
CA ALA A 305 -27.50 21.71 -12.61
C ALA A 305 -28.99 21.96 -12.94
N ARG A 306 -29.77 20.90 -13.18
CA ARG A 306 -31.22 20.98 -13.45
C ARG A 306 -32.08 20.90 -12.18
N GLY A 307 -31.48 20.77 -10.99
CA GLY A 307 -32.21 20.53 -9.75
C GLY A 307 -32.94 19.18 -9.72
N GLN A 308 -32.49 18.20 -10.51
CA GLN A 308 -33.12 16.89 -10.69
C GLN A 308 -32.42 15.78 -9.89
N TRP A 309 -31.78 16.12 -8.77
CA TRP A 309 -31.04 15.16 -7.93
C TRP A 309 -31.89 13.95 -7.50
N GLN A 310 -33.16 14.17 -7.20
CA GLN A 310 -34.11 13.11 -6.84
C GLN A 310 -34.22 11.99 -7.89
N LYS A 311 -33.92 12.27 -9.18
CA LYS A 311 -33.92 11.24 -10.23
C LYS A 311 -32.77 10.24 -10.08
N LEU A 312 -31.65 10.68 -9.48
CA LEU A 312 -30.57 9.75 -9.10
C LEU A 312 -31.10 8.84 -7.99
N GLU A 313 -31.67 9.40 -6.92
CA GLU A 313 -32.10 8.62 -5.75
C GLU A 313 -33.27 7.66 -6.02
N SER A 314 -34.12 7.94 -7.01
CA SER A 314 -35.40 7.23 -7.23
C SER A 314 -35.38 6.17 -8.33
N ARG A 315 -34.23 5.87 -8.93
CA ARG A 315 -34.11 4.82 -9.95
C ARG A 315 -34.49 3.47 -9.30
N LYS A 316 -35.68 2.96 -9.65
CA LYS A 316 -36.16 1.60 -9.32
C LYS A 316 -35.71 0.63 -10.40
#